data_AF-A0A951PTH6-F1
#
_entry.id   AF-A0A951PTH6-F1
#
_cell.length_a   1.000
_cell.length_b   1.000
_cell.length_c   1.000
_cell.angle_alpha   90.00
_cell.angle_beta   90.00
_cell.angle_gamma   90.00
#
_symmetry.space_group_name_H-M   'P 1'
#
loop_
_entity.id
_entity.type
_entity.pdbx_description
1 polymer ?
#
loop_
_entity_poly.entity_id
_entity_poly.type
_entity_poly.pdbx_seq_one_letter_code
_entity_poly.pdbx_strand_id
1 'polypeptide(L)'
;MPSRWRVAVYLNEEMQKALEQWAGEENRSVSNLAATILMNAIKERQEKIKTPESTKDSEIEKALEPRTIAQLVKENFYQLFGDGKINPENLEAIASGEKPSNADLVRIARILNIKEEDLLAMRDR
;
A
#
# COMPACT_ATOMS: atom_id res chain seq x y z
N MET A 1 -5.32 -35.76 -8.24
CA MET A 1 -5.55 -36.07 -6.81
C MET A 1 -5.08 -34.89 -5.99
N PRO A 2 -5.87 -34.32 -5.05
CA PRO A 2 -5.38 -33.23 -4.23
C PRO A 2 -4.33 -33.79 -3.27
N SER A 3 -3.07 -33.43 -3.48
CA SER A 3 -1.95 -33.73 -2.58
C SER A 3 -2.25 -33.14 -1.19
N ARG A 4 -2.47 -33.99 -0.19
CA ARG A 4 -2.72 -33.60 1.20
C ARG A 4 -1.37 -33.41 1.89
N TRP A 5 -0.84 -32.21 1.84
CA TRP A 5 0.43 -31.86 2.48
C TRP A 5 0.28 -31.89 4.00
N ARG A 6 1.22 -32.53 4.70
CA ARG A 6 1.24 -32.62 6.17
C ARG A 6 2.46 -31.87 6.70
N VAL A 7 2.24 -31.10 7.76
CA VAL A 7 3.30 -30.38 8.48
C VAL A 7 3.39 -31.00 9.88
N ALA A 8 4.59 -31.34 10.31
CA ALA A 8 4.88 -31.81 11.67
C ALA A 8 5.81 -30.78 12.33
N VAL A 9 5.53 -30.46 13.60
CA VAL A 9 6.30 -29.49 14.38
C VAL A 9 6.58 -30.05 15.76
N TYR A 10 7.69 -29.62 16.35
CA TYR A 10 8.04 -29.91 17.73
C TYR A 10 7.72 -28.69 18.58
N LEU A 11 6.90 -28.87 19.61
CA LEU A 11 6.52 -27.85 20.57
C LEU A 11 7.02 -28.26 21.95
N ASN A 12 7.32 -27.30 22.81
CA ASN A 12 7.56 -27.59 24.22
C ASN A 12 6.23 -27.92 24.93
N GLU A 13 6.32 -28.52 26.12
CA GLU A 13 5.15 -29.00 26.85
C GLU A 13 4.17 -27.87 27.21
N GLU A 14 4.70 -26.70 27.58
CA GLU A 14 3.91 -25.52 27.92
C GLU A 14 3.05 -25.05 26.74
N MET A 15 3.62 -24.97 25.53
CA MET A 15 2.89 -24.51 24.37
C MET A 15 1.89 -25.53 23.85
N GLN A 16 2.20 -26.83 23.97
CA GLN A 16 1.24 -27.88 23.63
C GLN A 16 0.00 -27.79 24.55
N LYS A 17 0.18 -27.65 25.86
CA LYS A 17 -0.93 -27.52 26.81
C LYS A 17 -1.77 -26.28 26.55
N ALA A 18 -1.12 -25.14 26.29
CA ALA A 18 -1.83 -23.90 25.95
C ALA A 18 -2.69 -24.05 24.68
N LEU A 19 -2.15 -24.73 23.66
CA LEU A 19 -2.87 -24.98 22.41
C LEU A 19 -4.05 -25.94 22.59
N GLU A 20 -3.89 -26.98 23.43
CA GLU A 20 -4.97 -27.93 23.78
C GLU A 20 -6.08 -27.25 24.57
N GLN A 21 -5.74 -26.39 25.53
CA GLN A 21 -6.72 -25.63 26.31
C GLN A 21 -7.53 -24.70 25.40
N TRP A 22 -6.86 -23.91 24.56
CA TRP A 22 -7.53 -23.01 23.62
C TRP A 22 -8.43 -23.78 22.64
N ALA A 23 -7.97 -24.94 22.14
CA ALA A 23 -8.78 -25.80 21.30
C ALA A 23 -10.05 -26.31 22.02
N GLY A 24 -9.93 -26.64 23.30
CA GLY A 24 -11.05 -27.02 24.17
C GLY A 24 -12.06 -25.90 24.37
N GLU A 25 -11.60 -24.67 24.62
CA GLU A 25 -12.45 -23.48 24.77
C GLU A 25 -13.29 -23.20 23.51
N GLU A 26 -12.70 -23.41 22.33
CA GLU A 26 -13.39 -23.20 21.04
C GLU A 26 -14.11 -24.46 20.50
N ASN A 27 -14.20 -25.55 21.27
CA ASN A 27 -14.78 -26.83 20.84
C ASN A 27 -14.26 -27.34 19.48
N ARG A 28 -12.95 -27.18 19.22
CA ARG A 28 -12.32 -27.57 17.95
C ARG A 28 -11.09 -28.43 18.18
N SER A 29 -10.68 -29.19 17.16
CA SER A 29 -9.45 -29.99 17.27
C SER A 29 -8.21 -29.09 17.22
N VAL A 30 -7.15 -29.51 17.92
CA VAL A 30 -5.84 -28.85 17.93
C VAL A 30 -5.30 -28.66 16.51
N SER A 31 -5.47 -29.66 15.64
CA SER A 31 -5.05 -29.58 14.24
C SER A 31 -5.81 -28.52 13.45
N ASN A 32 -7.12 -28.39 13.66
CA ASN A 32 -7.92 -27.35 13.00
C ASN A 32 -7.57 -25.96 13.55
N LEU A 33 -7.29 -25.88 14.86
CA LEU A 33 -6.81 -24.65 15.48
C LEU A 33 -5.50 -24.18 14.88
N ALA A 34 -4.50 -25.07 14.85
CA ALA A 34 -3.21 -24.80 14.26
C ALA A 34 -3.31 -24.41 12.78
N ALA A 35 -4.14 -25.12 11.99
CA ALA A 35 -4.36 -24.80 10.59
C ALA A 35 -4.91 -23.38 10.40
N THR A 36 -5.87 -22.97 11.23
CA THR A 36 -6.48 -21.63 11.17
C THR A 36 -5.48 -20.54 11.54
N ILE A 37 -4.70 -20.74 12.61
CA ILE A 37 -3.65 -19.81 13.03
C ILE A 37 -2.61 -19.67 11.91
N LEU A 38 -2.17 -20.79 11.32
CA LEU A 38 -1.22 -20.77 10.20
C LEU A 38 -1.80 -20.06 8.97
N MET A 39 -3.07 -20.28 8.63
CA MET A 39 -3.73 -19.57 7.53
C MET A 39 -3.76 -18.06 7.77
N ASN A 40 -4.11 -17.62 8.98
CA ASN A 40 -4.15 -16.20 9.33
C ASN A 40 -2.75 -15.59 9.33
N ALA A 41 -1.76 -16.26 9.93
CA ALA A 41 -0.37 -15.81 9.91
C ALA A 41 0.20 -15.70 8.50
N ILE A 42 -0.14 -16.62 7.59
CA ILE A 42 0.25 -16.55 6.18
C ILE A 42 -0.46 -15.39 5.48
N LYS A 43 -1.76 -15.18 5.71
CA LYS A 43 -2.50 -14.04 5.14
C LYS A 43 -1.93 -12.71 5.61
N GLU A 44 -1.72 -12.54 6.92
CA GLU A 44 -1.10 -11.35 7.48
C GLU A 44 0.31 -11.13 6.93
N ARG A 45 1.10 -12.21 6.77
CA ARG A 45 2.43 -12.12 6.17
C ARG A 45 2.34 -11.75 4.69
N GLN A 46 1.38 -12.27 3.94
CA GLN A 46 1.16 -11.92 2.54
C GLN A 46 0.65 -10.48 2.39
N GLU A 47 -0.21 -10.01 3.28
CA GLU A 47 -0.62 -8.61 3.36
C GLU A 47 0.57 -7.74 3.70
N LYS A 48 1.38 -8.11 4.70
CA LYS A 48 2.63 -7.43 5.05
C LYS A 48 3.77 -7.62 4.06
N ILE A 49 3.68 -8.52 3.09
CA ILE A 49 4.61 -8.64 1.94
C ILE A 49 4.06 -7.85 0.75
N LYS A 50 2.74 -7.76 0.63
CA LYS A 50 2.11 -6.71 -0.17
C LYS A 50 2.46 -5.34 0.42
N THR A 51 2.59 -5.10 1.72
CA THR A 51 2.85 -3.74 2.25
C THR A 51 4.28 -3.18 2.06
N PRO A 52 5.36 -3.93 1.75
CA PRO A 52 6.62 -3.36 1.29
C PRO A 52 6.73 -3.25 -0.23
N GLU A 53 5.78 -3.77 -1.02
CA GLU A 53 5.81 -3.67 -2.51
C GLU A 53 4.48 -3.19 -3.16
N SER A 54 3.41 -2.94 -2.39
CA SER A 54 2.11 -2.39 -2.85
C SER A 54 2.01 -0.88 -2.63
N THR A 55 3.12 -0.17 -2.81
CA THR A 55 3.07 1.23 -3.24
C THR A 55 2.88 1.34 -4.76
N LYS A 56 2.47 0.29 -5.47
CA LYS A 56 2.28 0.36 -6.94
C LYS A 56 0.95 -0.12 -7.53
N ASP A 57 0.18 -0.98 -6.87
CA ASP A 57 -0.98 -1.59 -7.57
C ASP A 57 -2.36 -1.36 -6.93
N SER A 58 -2.45 -0.71 -5.76
CA SER A 58 -3.74 -0.36 -5.14
C SER A 58 -4.24 1.06 -5.49
N GLU A 59 -3.68 1.70 -6.52
CA GLU A 59 -4.25 2.91 -7.14
C GLU A 59 -5.09 2.62 -8.39
N ILE A 60 -5.09 1.38 -8.90
CA ILE A 60 -5.76 1.06 -10.16
C ILE A 60 -7.29 1.14 -10.05
N GLU A 61 -7.89 0.97 -8.86
CA GLU A 61 -9.36 1.06 -8.70
C GLU A 61 -9.91 2.45 -8.32
N LYS A 62 -9.05 3.48 -8.20
CA LYS A 62 -9.50 4.89 -8.23
C LYS A 62 -9.33 5.54 -9.61
N ALA A 63 -9.11 4.73 -10.65
CA ALA A 63 -8.95 5.15 -12.04
C ALA A 63 -10.29 5.40 -12.76
N LEU A 64 -11.15 6.25 -12.21
CA LEU A 64 -12.34 6.73 -12.93
C LEU A 64 -12.61 8.24 -12.79
N GLU A 65 -11.64 9.00 -12.29
CA GLU A 65 -11.61 10.45 -12.51
C GLU A 65 -10.28 10.85 -13.17
N PRO A 66 -10.29 11.74 -14.18
CA PRO A 66 -9.08 12.23 -14.78
C PRO A 66 -8.31 13.06 -13.73
N ARG A 67 -7.37 12.42 -13.02
CA ARG A 67 -6.43 13.13 -12.14
C ARG A 67 -5.64 14.10 -13.02
N THR A 68 -6.04 15.37 -12.99
CA THR A 68 -5.26 16.46 -13.59
C THR A 68 -4.10 16.80 -12.68
N ILE A 69 -3.03 17.36 -13.22
CA ILE A 69 -1.90 17.82 -12.40
C ILE A 69 -2.36 18.82 -11.36
N ALA A 70 -3.33 19.68 -11.72
CA ALA A 70 -3.94 20.64 -10.81
C ALA A 70 -4.54 19.98 -9.57
N GLN A 71 -5.30 18.90 -9.75
CA GLN A 71 -5.90 18.15 -8.65
C GLN A 71 -4.84 17.46 -7.79
N LEU A 72 -3.82 16.90 -8.44
CA LEU A 72 -2.72 16.22 -7.76
C LEU A 72 -1.88 17.19 -6.90
N VAL A 73 -1.66 18.41 -7.39
CA VAL A 73 -1.01 19.48 -6.63
C VAL A 73 -1.90 19.98 -5.49
N LYS A 74 -3.22 20.09 -5.71
CA LYS A 74 -4.18 20.50 -4.67
C LYS A 74 -4.26 19.50 -3.52
N GLU A 75 -4.27 18.21 -3.82
CA GLU A 75 -4.31 17.13 -2.82
C GLU A 75 -3.01 17.03 -2.02
N ASN A 76 -1.87 17.37 -2.64
CA ASN A 76 -0.55 17.25 -2.02
C ASN A 76 0.11 18.61 -1.71
N PHE A 77 -0.68 19.69 -1.63
CA PHE A 77 -0.18 21.06 -1.52
C PHE A 77 0.80 21.24 -0.35
N TYR A 78 0.47 20.72 0.83
CA TYR A 78 1.32 20.82 2.01
C TYR A 78 2.65 20.08 1.88
N GLN A 79 2.68 18.94 1.16
CA GLN A 79 3.91 18.19 0.92
C GLN A 79 4.82 18.93 -0.06
N LEU A 80 4.23 19.49 -1.12
CA LEU A 80 4.94 20.28 -2.12
C LEU A 80 5.46 21.61 -1.55
N PHE A 81 4.68 22.26 -0.69
CA PHE A 81 5.05 23.49 0.01
C PHE A 81 6.14 23.24 1.05
N GLY A 82 6.06 22.14 1.81
CA GLY A 82 7.00 21.80 2.88
C GLY A 82 8.44 21.57 2.40
N ASP A 83 8.63 21.12 1.16
CA ASP A 83 9.97 20.94 0.57
C ASP A 83 10.63 22.28 0.17
N GLY A 84 9.86 23.38 0.11
CA GLY A 84 10.35 24.75 -0.16
C GLY A 84 10.97 24.96 -1.54
N LYS A 85 10.92 23.95 -2.42
CA LYS A 85 11.50 24.00 -3.77
C LYS A 85 10.55 24.57 -4.82
N ILE A 86 9.27 24.77 -4.51
CA ILE A 86 8.30 25.36 -5.42
C ILE A 86 7.66 26.55 -4.71
N ASN A 87 7.60 27.69 -5.39
CA ASN A 87 6.99 28.89 -4.84
C ASN A 87 5.48 28.65 -4.62
N PRO A 88 4.90 29.14 -3.51
CA PRO A 88 3.47 28.96 -3.22
C PRO A 88 2.58 29.53 -4.32
N GLU A 89 2.94 30.68 -4.89
CA GLU A 89 2.22 31.29 -6.02
C GLU A 89 2.19 30.36 -7.24
N ASN A 90 3.30 29.68 -7.54
CA ASN A 90 3.36 28.71 -8.64
C ASN A 90 2.56 27.44 -8.33
N LEU A 91 2.55 26.97 -7.06
CA LEU A 91 1.74 25.82 -6.66
C LEU A 91 0.24 26.12 -6.77
N GLU A 92 -0.19 27.32 -6.37
CA GLU A 92 -1.58 27.76 -6.50
C GLU A 92 -1.97 27.94 -7.97
N ALA A 93 -1.10 28.54 -8.78
CA ALA A 93 -1.28 28.64 -10.23
C ALA A 93 -1.50 27.25 -10.87
N ILE A 94 -0.64 26.28 -10.56
CA ILE A 94 -0.76 24.92 -11.08
C ILE A 94 -2.04 24.24 -10.55
N ALA A 95 -2.38 24.43 -9.27
CA ALA A 95 -3.62 23.91 -8.68
C ALA A 95 -4.89 24.53 -9.29
N SER A 96 -4.78 25.74 -9.86
CA SER A 96 -5.87 26.45 -10.53
C SER A 96 -6.05 26.02 -12.00
N GLY A 97 -5.14 25.21 -12.54
CA GLY A 97 -5.16 24.72 -13.92
C GLY A 97 -4.16 25.39 -14.86
N GLU A 98 -3.24 26.21 -14.34
CA GLU A 98 -2.13 26.72 -15.15
C GLU A 98 -1.16 25.60 -15.52
N LYS A 99 -0.63 25.65 -16.75
CA LYS A 99 0.27 24.60 -17.25
C LYS A 99 1.61 24.66 -16.50
N PRO A 100 1.99 23.63 -15.74
CA PRO A 100 3.26 23.60 -15.03
C PRO A 100 4.44 23.59 -16.01
N SER A 101 5.51 24.30 -15.64
CA SER A 101 6.78 24.23 -16.38
C SER A 101 7.41 22.84 -16.24
N ASN A 102 8.25 22.44 -17.20
CA ASN A 102 9.04 21.21 -17.09
C ASN A 102 9.85 21.16 -15.79
N ALA A 103 10.36 22.31 -15.31
CA ALA A 103 11.08 22.40 -14.05
C ALA A 103 10.19 22.11 -12.83
N ASP A 104 8.91 22.51 -12.87
CA ASP A 104 7.95 22.28 -11.80
C ASP A 104 7.48 20.82 -11.81
N LEU A 105 7.28 20.23 -12.99
CA LEU A 105 6.96 18.81 -13.14
C LEU A 105 8.02 17.90 -12.53
N VAL A 106 9.30 18.16 -12.80
CA VAL A 106 10.43 17.42 -12.23
C VAL A 106 10.44 17.51 -10.71
N ARG A 107 10.12 18.69 -10.15
CA ARG A 107 10.06 18.90 -8.71
C ARG A 107 8.88 18.15 -8.09
N ILE A 108 7.69 18.26 -8.69
CA ILE A 108 6.49 17.55 -8.26
C ILE A 108 6.69 16.04 -8.34
N ALA A 109 7.25 15.53 -9.44
CA ALA A 109 7.61 14.12 -9.63
C ALA A 109 8.52 13.61 -8.51
N ARG A 110 9.58 14.37 -8.20
CA ARG A 110 10.54 14.00 -7.14
C ARG A 110 9.91 14.01 -5.75
N ILE A 111 9.08 15.01 -5.45
CA ILE A 111 8.46 15.16 -4.11
C ILE A 111 7.39 14.09 -3.89
N LEU A 112 6.56 13.84 -4.91
CA LEU A 112 5.46 12.88 -4.83
C LEU A 112 5.86 11.46 -5.22
N ASN A 113 7.14 11.26 -5.58
CA ASN A 113 7.69 10.00 -6.04
C ASN A 113 6.92 9.40 -7.24
N ILE A 114 6.45 10.28 -8.13
CA ILE A 114 5.74 9.94 -9.38
C ILE A 114 6.73 10.05 -10.54
N LYS A 115 6.56 9.26 -11.60
CA LYS A 115 7.40 9.39 -12.79
C LYS A 115 7.08 10.69 -13.54
N GLU A 116 8.12 11.36 -14.02
CA GLU A 116 8.00 12.58 -14.82
C GLU A 116 7.17 12.35 -16.10
N GLU A 117 7.30 11.16 -16.70
CA GLU A 117 6.55 10.71 -17.90
C GLU A 117 5.03 10.71 -17.66
N ASP A 118 4.60 10.28 -16.48
CA ASP A 118 3.18 10.21 -16.12
C ASP A 118 2.60 11.62 -15.93
N LEU A 119 3.37 12.53 -15.33
CA LEU A 119 2.96 13.93 -15.19
C LEU A 119 2.97 14.67 -16.54
N LEU A 120 3.91 14.37 -17.43
CA LEU A 120 3.92 14.93 -18.80
C LEU A 120 2.68 14.52 -19.58
N ALA A 121 2.29 13.25 -19.50
CA ALA A 121 1.06 12.75 -20.11
C ALA A 121 -0.21 13.41 -19.56
N MET A 122 -0.20 13.85 -18.29
CA MET A 122 -1.31 14.60 -17.67
C MET A 122 -1.32 16.09 -18.02
N ARG A 123 -0.19 16.68 -18.45
CA ARG A 123 -0.10 18.10 -18.87
C ARG A 123 -0.62 18.29 -20.30
N ASP A 124 -0.37 17.31 -21.14
CA ASP A 124 -0.66 17.36 -22.57
C ASP A 124 -2.09 16.88 -22.92
N ARG A 125 -2.87 16.49 -21.89
CA ARG A 125 -4.32 16.22 -21.94
C ARG A 125 -5.14 17.48 -21.69
#